data_AF-W7ECL1-F1
#
_entry.id   AF-W7ECL1-F1
#
_cell.length_a   1.000
_cell.length_b   1.000
_cell.length_c   1.000
_cell.angle_alpha   90.00
_cell.angle_beta   90.00
_cell.angle_gamma   90.00
#
_symmetry.space_group_name_H-M   'P 1'
#
loop_
_entity.id
_entity.type
_entity.pdbx_description
1 polymer ?
#
loop_
_entity_poly.entity_id
_entity_poly.type
_entity_poly.pdbx_seq_one_letter_code
_entity_poly.pdbx_strand_id
1 'polypeptide(L)'
;QTIVGNPYWLSRNWKDKQTSSIVIAFKSEEEAKKIGNRITILGQSLRVEKYRQIPPTAQCSKCQGFGHNFSRCKNTASCQFCAENHLTTQHFCSICKVKGKACNHTLPKCKNCKQTHFANSKDCEVPLSIK
;
A
#
# COMPACT_ATOMS: atom_id res chain seq x y z
N GLN A 1 2.57 12.73 -29.21
CA GLN A 1 2.47 12.01 -27.94
C GLN A 1 1.00 11.96 -27.60
N THR A 2 0.38 10.78 -27.71
CA THR A 2 -1.08 10.71 -27.72
C THR A 2 -1.55 10.17 -26.38
N ILE A 3 -2.07 11.06 -25.54
CA ILE A 3 -2.79 10.68 -24.32
C ILE A 3 -3.96 9.79 -24.75
N VAL A 4 -4.19 8.71 -24.02
CA VAL A 4 -5.28 7.77 -24.29
C VAL A 4 -6.37 7.94 -23.24
N GLY A 5 -7.61 8.08 -23.71
CA GLY A 5 -8.77 8.33 -22.84
C GLY A 5 -8.75 9.73 -22.21
N ASN A 6 -9.61 9.92 -21.22
CA ASN A 6 -9.73 11.19 -20.51
C ASN A 6 -8.88 11.16 -19.23
N PRO A 7 -7.97 12.14 -19.02
CA PRO A 7 -7.34 12.34 -17.73
C PRO A 7 -8.38 12.47 -16.61
N TYR A 8 -8.08 11.92 -15.44
CA TYR A 8 -9.00 11.99 -14.31
C TYR A 8 -8.26 12.25 -13.00
N TRP A 9 -8.98 12.85 -12.06
CA TRP A 9 -8.48 13.05 -10.70
C TRP A 9 -8.44 11.72 -9.96
N LEU A 10 -7.29 11.41 -9.36
CA LEU A 10 -7.11 10.17 -8.60
C LEU A 10 -8.04 10.09 -7.38
N SER A 11 -8.36 11.24 -6.78
CA SER A 11 -9.28 11.38 -5.65
C SER A 11 -10.61 11.93 -6.13
N ARG A 12 -11.73 11.31 -5.74
CA ARG A 12 -13.08 11.83 -6.06
C ARG A 12 -13.36 13.19 -5.41
N ASN A 13 -12.93 13.36 -4.16
CA ASN A 13 -13.10 14.62 -3.39
C ASN A 13 -11.90 15.56 -3.59
N TRP A 14 -11.36 15.65 -4.81
CA TRP A 14 -10.16 16.46 -5.07
C TRP A 14 -10.40 17.95 -4.84
N LYS A 15 -11.64 18.43 -4.98
CA LYS A 15 -12.02 19.84 -4.78
C LYS A 15 -11.86 20.29 -3.32
N ASP A 16 -12.01 19.38 -2.38
CA ASP A 16 -11.93 19.66 -0.94
C ASP A 16 -10.50 19.55 -0.40
N LYS A 17 -9.53 19.26 -1.27
CA LYS A 17 -8.13 19.02 -0.88
C LYS A 17 -7.24 20.15 -1.37
N GLN A 18 -6.30 20.55 -0.50
CA GLN A 18 -5.25 21.50 -0.87
C GLN A 18 -4.39 21.01 -2.05
N THR A 19 -4.16 19.70 -2.14
CA THR A 19 -3.41 19.06 -3.24
C THR A 19 -4.08 17.78 -3.70
N SER A 20 -3.99 17.52 -5.00
CA SER A 20 -4.49 16.29 -5.63
C SER A 20 -3.57 15.87 -6.78
N SER A 21 -3.88 14.73 -7.40
CA SER A 21 -3.09 14.18 -8.50
C SER A 21 -4.02 13.80 -9.64
N ILE A 22 -3.56 14.05 -10.87
CA ILE A 22 -4.25 13.65 -12.11
C ILE A 22 -3.53 12.42 -12.66
N VAL A 23 -4.30 11.44 -13.11
CA VAL A 23 -3.79 10.29 -13.85
C VAL A 23 -3.98 10.55 -15.33
N ILE A 24 -2.88 10.42 -16.08
CA ILE A 24 -2.86 10.54 -17.54
C ILE A 24 -2.37 9.21 -18.10
N ALA A 25 -3.13 8.63 -19.03
CA ALA A 25 -2.78 7.38 -19.67
C ALA A 25 -2.09 7.64 -21.02
N PHE A 26 -1.14 6.79 -21.40
CA PHE A 26 -0.41 6.86 -22.67
C PHE A 26 -0.56 5.53 -23.41
N LYS A 27 -0.33 5.55 -24.73
CA LYS A 27 -0.48 4.35 -25.57
C LYS A 27 0.59 3.30 -25.27
N SER A 28 1.79 3.72 -24.85
CA SER A 28 2.87 2.81 -24.49
C SER A 28 3.71 3.34 -23.31
N GLU A 29 4.48 2.46 -22.67
CA GLU A 29 5.39 2.85 -21.59
C GLU A 29 6.53 3.76 -22.10
N GLU A 30 6.99 3.55 -23.34
CA GLU A 30 8.00 4.39 -24.00
C GLU A 30 7.50 5.82 -24.18
N GLU A 31 6.23 5.99 -24.56
CA GLU A 31 5.62 7.32 -24.64
C GLU A 31 5.48 7.98 -23.28
N ALA A 32 5.09 7.24 -22.24
CA ALA A 32 5.00 7.78 -20.89
C ALA A 32 6.37 8.24 -20.36
N LYS A 33 7.43 7.48 -20.64
CA LYS A 33 8.82 7.79 -20.22
C LYS A 33 9.33 9.12 -20.79
N LYS A 34 8.86 9.54 -21.97
CA LYS A 34 9.25 10.82 -22.59
C LYS A 34 8.83 12.06 -21.78
N ILE A 35 7.86 11.94 -20.87
CA ILE A 35 7.46 13.04 -19.97
C ILE A 35 8.55 13.36 -18.94
N GLY A 36 9.38 12.39 -18.57
CA GLY A 36 10.36 12.54 -17.51
C GLY A 36 9.71 12.71 -16.12
N ASN A 37 10.41 13.41 -15.23
CA ASN A 37 10.05 13.49 -13.81
C ASN A 37 9.19 14.71 -13.46
N ARG A 38 8.99 15.64 -14.42
CA ARG A 38 8.26 16.89 -14.21
C ARG A 38 7.48 17.26 -15.46
N ILE A 39 6.32 17.89 -15.26
CA ILE A 39 5.49 18.45 -16.34
C ILE A 39 5.06 19.86 -15.96
N THR A 40 4.95 20.78 -16.93
CA THR A 40 4.46 22.14 -16.68
C THR A 40 2.99 22.24 -17.08
N ILE A 41 2.14 22.64 -16.15
CA ILE A 41 0.71 22.89 -16.37
C ILE A 41 0.39 24.29 -15.86
N LEU A 42 -0.15 25.15 -16.73
CA LEU A 42 -0.50 26.55 -16.40
C LEU A 42 0.66 27.31 -15.72
N GLY A 43 1.88 27.13 -16.22
CA GLY A 43 3.10 27.77 -15.67
C GLY A 43 3.64 27.12 -14.39
N GLN A 44 2.94 26.13 -13.81
CA GLN A 44 3.41 25.42 -12.63
C GLN A 44 4.14 24.15 -13.01
N SER A 45 5.36 23.99 -12.51
CA SER A 45 6.14 22.78 -12.70
C SER A 45 5.75 21.74 -11.63
N LEU A 46 5.13 20.65 -12.07
CA LEU A 46 4.56 19.59 -11.23
C LEU A 46 5.41 18.32 -11.31
N ARG A 47 5.45 17.56 -10.21
CA ARG A 47 6.14 16.26 -10.16
C ARG A 47 5.30 15.19 -10.87
N VAL A 48 5.96 14.37 -11.67
CA VAL A 48 5.37 13.20 -12.34
C VAL A 48 5.89 11.93 -11.68
N GLU A 49 5.01 10.95 -11.50
CA GLU A 49 5.36 9.62 -11.01
C GLU A 49 4.61 8.55 -11.81
N LYS A 50 5.22 7.36 -11.97
CA LYS A 50 4.53 6.19 -12.53
C LYS A 50 3.32 5.87 -11.65
N TYR A 51 2.13 5.96 -12.23
CA TYR A 51 0.91 5.54 -11.55
C TYR A 51 0.97 4.04 -11.28
N ARG A 52 0.68 3.65 -10.04
CA ARG A 52 0.57 2.25 -9.61
C ARG A 52 -0.81 2.08 -9.01
N GLN A 53 -1.67 1.30 -9.67
CA GLN A 53 -2.90 0.87 -9.05
C GLN A 53 -2.55 -0.06 -7.90
N ILE A 54 -3.06 0.27 -6.71
CA ILE A 54 -2.95 -0.57 -5.53
C ILE A 54 -4.34 -1.18 -5.34
N PRO A 55 -4.49 -2.51 -5.47
CA PRO A 55 -5.76 -3.15 -5.18
C PRO A 55 -6.25 -2.78 -3.77
N PRO A 56 -7.56 -2.59 -3.56
CA PRO A 56 -8.12 -2.39 -2.23
C PRO A 56 -7.71 -3.51 -1.24
N THR A 57 -7.51 -4.72 -1.76
CA THR A 57 -7.07 -5.91 -1.00
C THR A 57 -5.56 -6.03 -0.81
N ALA A 58 -4.75 -5.11 -1.35
CA ALA A 58 -3.30 -5.16 -1.19
C ALA A 58 -2.92 -4.92 0.27
N GLN A 59 -2.31 -5.92 0.90
CA GLN A 59 -1.92 -5.87 2.29
C GLN A 59 -0.58 -5.15 2.47
N CYS A 60 -0.55 -4.17 3.39
CA CYS A 60 0.64 -3.42 3.73
C CYS A 60 1.55 -4.22 4.66
N SER A 61 2.78 -4.51 4.26
CA SER A 61 3.76 -5.23 5.09
C SER A 61 4.23 -4.48 6.35
N LYS A 62 3.96 -3.17 6.47
CA LYS A 62 4.28 -2.36 7.67
C LYS A 62 3.22 -2.52 8.74
N CYS A 63 1.97 -2.22 8.40
CA CYS A 63 0.87 -2.10 9.36
C CYS A 63 -0.17 -3.23 9.28
N GLN A 64 -0.02 -4.14 8.31
CA GLN A 64 -0.92 -5.25 7.99
C GLN A 64 -2.34 -4.88 7.54
N GLY A 65 -2.66 -3.58 7.45
CA GLY A 65 -3.91 -3.08 6.86
C GLY A 65 -3.90 -3.15 5.33
N PHE A 66 -5.01 -2.75 4.70
CA PHE A 66 -5.23 -2.94 3.25
C PHE A 66 -5.30 -1.62 2.46
N GLY A 67 -5.22 -1.73 1.13
CA GLY A 67 -5.52 -0.63 0.19
C GLY A 67 -4.42 0.43 0.04
N HIS A 68 -3.21 0.19 0.56
CA HIS A 68 -2.12 1.15 0.45
C HIS A 68 -0.73 0.50 0.40
N ASN A 69 0.23 1.23 -0.17
CA ASN A 69 1.61 0.75 -0.32
C ASN A 69 2.42 0.99 0.96
N PHE A 70 3.34 0.08 1.26
CA PHE A 70 4.34 0.20 2.34
C PHE A 70 5.06 1.56 2.33
N SER A 71 5.55 2.01 1.17
CA SER A 71 6.33 3.25 1.01
C SER A 71 5.54 4.53 1.36
N ARG A 72 4.20 4.47 1.33
CA ARG A 72 3.31 5.60 1.66
C ARG A 72 2.53 5.37 2.96
N CYS A 73 2.85 4.31 3.70
CA CYS A 73 2.14 3.92 4.91
C CYS A 73 2.52 4.83 6.10
N LYS A 74 1.57 5.64 6.55
CA LYS A 74 1.71 6.51 7.73
C LYS A 74 1.30 5.83 9.04
N ASN A 75 0.73 4.63 8.97
CA ASN A 75 0.25 3.90 10.15
C ASN A 75 1.43 3.34 10.97
N THR A 76 1.16 3.10 12.26
CA THR A 76 2.08 2.38 13.17
C THR A 76 2.36 0.98 12.65
N ALA A 77 3.60 0.52 12.83
CA ALA A 77 3.97 -0.84 12.47
C ALA A 77 3.16 -1.86 13.27
N SER A 78 2.84 -2.98 12.63
CA SER A 78 2.17 -4.11 13.27
C SER A 78 2.79 -5.40 12.77
N CYS A 79 3.09 -6.29 13.70
CA CYS A 79 3.63 -7.60 13.37
C CYS A 79 2.56 -8.43 12.64
N GLN A 80 2.95 -9.07 11.54
CA GLN A 80 2.08 -9.99 10.80
C GLN A 80 1.66 -11.20 11.65
N PHE A 81 2.51 -11.60 12.61
CA PHE A 81 2.31 -12.82 13.37
C PHE A 81 1.51 -12.62 14.66
N CYS A 82 1.83 -11.58 15.45
CA CYS A 82 1.24 -11.36 16.78
C CYS A 82 0.43 -10.06 16.92
N ALA A 83 0.31 -9.25 15.85
CA ALA A 83 -0.38 -7.96 15.84
C ALA A 83 0.17 -6.86 16.78
N GLU A 84 1.31 -7.10 17.44
CA GLU A 84 1.99 -6.13 18.30
C GLU A 84 2.70 -5.02 17.52
N ASN A 85 3.01 -3.91 18.20
CA ASN A 85 3.54 -2.68 17.61
C ASN A 85 5.04 -2.75 17.27
N HIS A 86 5.41 -3.65 16.35
CA HIS A 86 6.75 -3.74 15.78
C HIS A 86 6.70 -4.26 14.34
N LEU A 87 7.80 -4.15 13.60
CA LEU A 87 7.88 -4.73 12.25
C LEU A 87 7.93 -6.26 12.34
N THR A 88 7.37 -6.95 11.35
CA THR A 88 7.46 -8.43 11.25
C THR A 88 8.92 -8.90 11.27
N THR A 89 9.85 -8.14 10.66
CA THR A 89 11.29 -8.42 10.68
C THR A 89 11.94 -8.28 12.06
N GLN A 90 11.27 -7.60 13.00
CA GLN A 90 11.70 -7.45 14.39
C GLN A 90 11.06 -8.48 15.32
N HIS A 91 10.13 -9.30 14.83
CA HIS A 91 9.54 -10.39 15.62
C HIS A 91 10.63 -11.28 16.17
N PHE A 92 10.65 -11.53 17.48
CA PHE A 92 11.68 -12.35 18.12
C PHE A 92 11.03 -13.40 19.01
N CYS A 93 11.42 -14.66 18.81
CA CYS A 93 11.05 -15.75 19.71
C CYS A 93 12.15 -15.92 20.76
N SER A 94 11.82 -15.71 22.03
CA SER A 94 12.76 -15.87 23.15
C SER A 94 13.19 -17.33 23.39
N ILE A 95 12.36 -18.30 22.99
CA ILE A 95 12.61 -19.74 23.17
C ILE A 95 13.52 -20.26 22.04
N CYS A 96 13.11 -20.08 20.78
CA CYS A 96 13.90 -20.53 19.62
C CYS A 96 15.08 -19.62 19.29
N LYS A 97 15.17 -18.42 19.89
CA LYS A 97 16.17 -17.38 19.58
C LYS A 97 16.20 -16.96 18.11
N VAL A 98 15.07 -17.06 17.40
CA VAL A 98 14.93 -16.65 15.99
C VAL A 98 14.28 -15.28 15.85
N LYS A 99 14.72 -14.51 14.85
CA LYS A 99 14.20 -13.19 14.51
C LYS A 99 13.57 -13.17 13.12
N GLY A 100 12.48 -12.42 12.95
CA GLY A 100 11.80 -12.19 11.68
C GLY A 100 10.98 -13.36 11.15
N LYS A 101 10.83 -14.44 11.93
CA LYS A 101 10.15 -15.68 11.51
C LYS A 101 9.15 -16.13 12.56
N ALA A 102 8.04 -16.70 12.10
CA ALA A 102 7.13 -17.43 12.96
C ALA A 102 7.71 -18.81 13.30
N CYS A 103 7.35 -19.34 14.47
CA CYS A 103 7.70 -20.67 14.94
C CYS A 103 6.54 -21.23 15.78
N ASN A 104 6.68 -22.45 16.30
CA ASN A 104 5.63 -23.10 17.11
C ASN A 104 5.29 -22.34 18.41
N HIS A 105 6.17 -21.46 18.89
CA HIS A 105 5.93 -20.61 20.06
C HIS A 105 5.29 -19.26 19.71
N THR A 106 5.08 -18.98 18.43
CA THR A 106 4.44 -17.74 18.00
C THR A 106 2.94 -17.88 18.17
N LEU A 107 2.35 -17.10 19.08
CA LEU A 107 0.90 -17.02 19.24
C LEU A 107 0.32 -16.20 18.07
N PRO A 108 -0.44 -16.83 17.14
CA PRO A 108 -0.97 -16.13 15.98
C PRO A 108 -2.07 -15.16 16.41
N LYS A 109 -2.00 -13.92 15.91
CA LYS A 109 -3.04 -12.92 16.11
C LYS A 109 -3.11 -12.00 14.91
N CYS A 110 -4.30 -11.89 14.33
CA CYS A 110 -4.54 -11.05 13.17
C CYS A 110 -4.75 -9.59 13.61
N LYS A 111 -4.00 -8.65 13.03
CA LYS A 111 -4.19 -7.22 13.31
C LYS A 111 -5.59 -6.74 12.90
N ASN A 112 -6.14 -7.31 11.82
CA ASN A 112 -7.36 -6.84 11.19
C ASN A 112 -8.63 -7.37 11.86
N CYS A 113 -8.77 -8.69 12.05
CA CYS A 113 -9.96 -9.31 12.64
C CYS A 113 -9.80 -9.76 14.10
N LYS A 114 -8.59 -9.65 14.67
CA LYS A 114 -8.23 -10.08 16.04
C LYS A 114 -8.34 -11.58 16.33
N GLN A 115 -8.64 -12.40 15.32
CA GLN A 115 -8.70 -13.86 15.44
C GLN A 115 -7.30 -14.50 15.49
N THR A 116 -7.26 -15.78 15.85
CA THR A 116 -6.05 -16.58 16.09
C THR A 116 -5.42 -17.13 14.81
N HIS A 117 -5.13 -16.24 13.85
CA HIS A 117 -4.38 -16.56 12.63
C HIS A 117 -3.42 -15.40 12.27
N PHE A 118 -2.42 -15.65 11.42
CA PHE A 118 -1.54 -14.58 10.94
C PHE A 118 -2.26 -13.62 10.01
N ALA A 119 -1.86 -12.34 10.00
CA ALA A 119 -2.59 -11.31 9.26
C ALA A 119 -2.73 -11.56 7.75
N ASN A 120 -1.85 -12.37 7.16
CA ASN A 120 -1.86 -12.77 5.75
C ASN A 120 -2.54 -14.13 5.48
N SER A 121 -3.22 -14.71 6.48
CA SER A 121 -3.95 -15.95 6.28
C SER A 121 -5.11 -15.75 5.30
N LYS A 122 -5.37 -16.79 4.49
CA LYS A 122 -6.55 -16.85 3.60
C LYS A 122 -7.86 -17.00 4.37
N ASP A 123 -7.78 -17.44 5.63
CA ASP A 123 -8.94 -17.60 6.52
C ASP A 123 -9.42 -16.25 7.08
N CYS A 124 -8.72 -15.16 6.79
CA CYS A 124 -9.15 -13.83 7.20
C CYS A 124 -10.28 -13.34 6.29
N GLU A 125 -11.46 -13.14 6.86
CA GLU A 125 -12.65 -12.65 6.12
C GLU A 125 -12.60 -11.15 5.79
N VAL A 126 -11.70 -10.41 6.44
CA VAL A 126 -11.54 -8.96 6.23
C VAL A 126 -11.26 -8.62 4.76
N PRO A 127 -10.26 -9.20 4.08
CA PRO A 127 -10.03 -8.93 2.66
C PRO A 127 -11.21 -9.31 1.75
N LEU A 128 -12.01 -10.31 2.11
CA LEU A 128 -13.21 -10.71 1.36
C LEU A 128 -14.33 -9.66 1.46
N SER A 129 -14.32 -8.85 2.52
CA SER A 129 -15.31 -7.81 2.77
C SER A 129 -14.95 -6.47 2.12
N ILE A 130 -13.75 -6.35 1.51
CA ILE A 130 -13.30 -5.13 0.84
C ILE A 130 -13.90 -5.08 -0.57
N LYS A 131 -14.74 -4.08 -0.81
CA LYS A 131 -15.37 -3.79 -2.11
C LYS A 131 -14.45 -3.02 -3.05
#